data_AF-A0A0L0F1P6-F1
#
_entry.id   AF-A0A0L0F1P6-F1
#
_cell.length_a   1.000
_cell.length_b   1.000
_cell.length_c   1.000
_cell.angle_alpha   90.00
_cell.angle_beta   90.00
_cell.angle_gamma   90.00
#
_symmetry.space_group_name_H-M   'P 1'
#
loop_
_entity.id
_entity.type
_entity.pdbx_description
1 polymer ?
#
loop_
_entity_poly.entity_id
_entity_poly.type
_entity_poly.pdbx_seq_one_letter_code
_entity_poly.pdbx_strand_id
1 'polypeptide(L)'
;MFAKMGEDDASENVVAAWKAAGSPHIDGCWSPHESTQPIVGGVCDALKLPGNLHASYVMARDKYATRKALERAGLNTPASASIFTIADCTNASEVVGFPMIIKPTSGGGSQVCVALSIACTNLFI
;
A
#
# COMPACT_ATOMS: atom_id res chain seq x y z
N MET A 1 16.80 20.19 -12.04
CA MET A 1 16.35 18.97 -12.74
C MET A 1 15.36 18.28 -11.81
N PHE A 2 14.08 18.20 -12.17
CA PHE A 2 13.06 17.57 -11.32
C PHE A 2 12.84 16.12 -11.79
N ALA A 3 12.85 15.16 -10.86
CA ALA A 3 12.57 13.77 -11.17
C ALA A 3 11.09 13.57 -11.55
N LYS A 4 10.83 12.67 -12.49
CA LYS A 4 9.46 12.22 -12.81
C LYS A 4 9.05 11.15 -11.78
N MET A 5 7.94 11.39 -11.09
CA MET A 5 7.52 10.60 -9.92
C MET A 5 6.22 9.82 -10.13
N GLY A 6 5.61 9.90 -11.32
CA GLY A 6 4.29 9.33 -11.61
C GLY A 6 4.30 8.01 -12.38
N GLU A 7 5.48 7.41 -12.55
CA GLU A 7 5.70 6.20 -13.36
C GLU A 7 6.31 5.10 -12.49
N ASP A 8 6.26 3.84 -12.96
CA ASP A 8 6.74 2.66 -12.22
C ASP A 8 8.26 2.73 -11.92
N ASP A 9 8.99 3.56 -12.65
CA ASP A 9 10.44 3.79 -12.56
C ASP A 9 10.82 5.03 -11.71
N ALA A 10 9.90 5.54 -10.88
CA ALA A 10 10.10 6.77 -10.12
C ALA A 10 11.34 6.72 -9.22
N SER A 11 11.68 5.56 -8.66
CA SER A 11 12.87 5.39 -7.82
C SER A 11 14.15 5.58 -8.63
N GLU A 12 14.24 4.94 -9.80
CA GLU A 12 15.36 5.08 -10.73
C GLU A 12 15.50 6.53 -11.21
N ASN A 13 14.38 7.20 -11.48
CA ASN A 13 14.36 8.59 -11.91
C ASN A 13 14.91 9.54 -10.83
N VAL A 14 14.59 9.32 -9.55
CA VAL A 14 15.17 10.09 -8.44
C VAL A 14 16.67 9.85 -8.34
N VAL A 15 17.10 8.59 -8.40
CA VAL A 15 18.53 8.23 -8.33
C VAL A 15 19.31 8.82 -9.51
N ALA A 16 18.74 8.78 -10.72
CA ALA A 16 19.35 9.37 -11.92
C ALA A 16 19.47 10.89 -11.79
N ALA A 17 18.43 11.57 -11.30
CA ALA A 17 18.48 13.01 -11.05
C ALA A 17 19.52 13.39 -9.98
N TRP A 18 19.63 12.60 -8.90
CA TRP A 18 20.64 12.78 -7.86
C TRP A 18 22.07 12.59 -8.42
N LYS A 19 22.29 11.57 -9.25
CA LYS A 19 23.57 11.35 -9.95
C LYS A 19 23.92 12.53 -10.87
N ALA A 20 22.96 12.99 -11.67
CA ALA A 20 23.13 14.12 -12.58
C ALA A 20 23.42 15.45 -11.83
N ALA A 21 22.97 15.58 -10.58
CA ALA A 21 23.27 16.71 -9.71
C ALA A 21 24.68 16.65 -9.07
N GLY A 22 25.52 15.69 -9.46
CA GLY A 22 26.88 15.54 -8.93
C GLY A 22 26.97 14.64 -7.70
N SER A 23 25.93 13.85 -7.42
CA SER A 23 25.90 12.90 -6.30
C SER A 23 26.25 13.55 -4.94
N PRO A 24 25.56 14.65 -4.56
CA PRO A 24 25.84 15.32 -3.29
C PRO A 24 25.67 14.34 -2.12
N HIS A 25 26.50 14.49 -1.10
CA HIS A 25 26.41 13.69 0.11
C HIS A 25 25.02 13.85 0.76
N ILE A 26 24.39 12.72 1.08
CA ILE A 26 23.12 12.65 1.79
C ILE A 26 23.18 11.51 2.81
N ASP A 27 22.59 11.74 3.98
CA ASP A 27 22.51 10.75 5.05
C ASP A 27 21.26 9.87 4.96
N GLY A 28 20.25 10.29 4.18
CA GLY A 28 19.00 9.57 4.08
C GLY A 28 18.01 10.15 3.06
N CYS A 29 16.91 9.43 2.87
CA CYS A 29 15.78 9.81 2.03
C CYS A 29 14.49 9.72 2.85
N TRP A 30 13.61 10.71 2.73
CA TRP A 30 12.36 10.75 3.49
C TRP A 30 11.24 11.44 2.72
N SER A 31 10.00 11.03 3.00
CA SER A 31 8.79 11.70 2.53
C SER A 31 7.66 11.54 3.56
N PRO A 32 6.79 12.54 3.76
CA PRO A 32 5.61 12.40 4.61
C PRO A 32 4.42 11.76 3.87
N HIS A 33 4.48 11.67 2.55
CA HIS A 33 3.35 11.21 1.75
C HIS A 33 3.36 9.69 1.65
N GLU A 34 2.20 9.07 1.88
CA GLU A 34 2.06 7.61 1.85
C GLU A 34 2.33 7.01 0.45
N SER A 35 1.97 7.73 -0.62
CA SER A 35 2.12 7.28 -2.00
C SER A 35 3.59 7.24 -2.45
N THR A 36 4.46 8.03 -1.83
CA THR A 36 5.88 8.11 -2.18
C THR A 36 6.75 7.16 -1.36
N GLN A 37 6.20 6.46 -0.37
CA GLN A 37 6.97 5.54 0.48
C GLN A 37 7.67 4.43 -0.31
N PRO A 38 7.04 3.76 -1.30
CA PRO A 38 7.76 2.81 -2.16
C PRO A 38 8.95 3.46 -2.87
N ILE A 39 8.81 4.72 -3.31
CA ILE A 39 9.88 5.46 -3.98
C ILE A 39 11.05 5.73 -3.02
N VAL A 40 10.75 6.16 -1.79
CA VAL A 40 11.76 6.33 -0.73
C VAL A 40 12.52 5.02 -0.49
N GLY A 41 11.81 3.90 -0.36
CA GLY A 41 12.44 2.58 -0.22
C GLY A 41 13.33 2.21 -1.39
N GLY A 42 12.89 2.45 -2.63
CA GLY A 42 13.68 2.17 -3.83
C GLY A 42 14.94 3.02 -3.93
N VAL A 43 14.87 4.29 -3.53
CA VAL A 43 16.03 5.19 -3.44
C VAL A 43 17.00 4.71 -2.35
N CYS A 44 16.49 4.35 -1.17
CA CYS A 44 17.34 3.85 -0.08
C CYS A 44 18.05 2.54 -0.46
N ASP A 45 17.35 1.60 -1.08
CA ASP A 45 17.93 0.34 -1.57
C ASP A 45 19.03 0.61 -2.62
N ALA A 46 18.76 1.49 -3.60
CA ALA A 46 19.69 1.81 -4.67
C ALA A 46 20.95 2.54 -4.20
N LEU A 47 20.82 3.43 -3.21
CA LEU A 47 21.91 4.25 -2.69
C LEU A 47 22.54 3.68 -1.41
N LYS A 48 22.05 2.54 -0.91
CA LYS A 48 22.45 1.91 0.36
C LYS A 48 22.31 2.85 1.56
N LEU A 49 21.26 3.67 1.55
CA LEU A 49 20.93 4.57 2.65
C LEU A 49 20.15 3.81 3.73
N PRO A 50 20.22 4.26 5.00
CA PRO A 50 19.38 3.69 6.05
C PRO A 50 17.89 3.88 5.74
N GLY A 51 17.10 2.82 5.91
CA GLY A 51 15.66 2.83 5.67
C GLY A 51 15.06 1.42 5.68
N ASN A 52 13.72 1.34 5.54
CA ASN A 52 13.08 0.06 5.26
C ASN A 52 13.29 -0.32 3.80
N LEU A 53 13.29 -1.62 3.52
CA LEU A 53 13.40 -2.14 2.15
C LEU A 53 12.24 -1.64 1.28
N HIS A 54 12.51 -1.40 -0.01
CA HIS A 54 11.47 -1.08 -1.00
C HIS A 54 10.30 -2.07 -0.93
N ALA A 55 10.62 -3.36 -0.88
CA ALA A 55 9.63 -4.43 -0.78
C ALA A 55 8.73 -4.32 0.47
N SER A 56 9.26 -3.84 1.59
CA SER A 56 8.47 -3.61 2.81
C SER A 56 7.45 -2.49 2.62
N TYR A 57 7.83 -1.40 1.95
CA TYR A 57 6.90 -0.31 1.63
C TYR A 57 5.85 -0.73 0.61
N VAL A 58 6.22 -1.45 -0.45
CA VAL A 58 5.26 -1.99 -1.44
C VAL A 58 4.23 -2.88 -0.76
N MET A 59 4.68 -3.79 0.11
CA MET A 59 3.82 -4.66 0.90
C MET A 59 2.89 -3.88 1.84
N ALA A 60 3.40 -2.83 2.51
CA ALA A 60 2.63 -2.00 3.42
C ALA A 60 1.57 -1.12 2.71
N ARG A 61 1.75 -0.84 1.41
CA ARG A 61 0.80 -0.05 0.61
C ARG A 61 -0.39 -0.85 0.07
N ASP A 62 -0.30 -2.17 0.10
CA ASP A 62 -1.41 -3.06 -0.19
C ASP A 62 -1.93 -3.70 1.11
N LYS A 63 -3.16 -3.37 1.49
CA LYS A 63 -3.77 -3.89 2.73
C LYS A 63 -3.95 -5.41 2.69
N TYR A 64 -4.16 -6.03 1.53
CA TYR A 64 -4.21 -7.48 1.40
C TYR A 64 -2.82 -8.08 1.62
N ALA A 65 -1.79 -7.55 0.96
CA ALA A 65 -0.41 -8.01 1.14
C ALA A 65 0.06 -7.85 2.60
N THR A 66 -0.26 -6.71 3.22
CA THR A 66 0.01 -6.45 4.65
C THR A 66 -0.63 -7.52 5.53
N ARG A 67 -1.91 -7.86 5.31
CA ARG A 67 -2.58 -8.92 6.09
C ARG A 67 -1.90 -10.27 5.91
N LYS A 68 -1.58 -10.66 4.67
CA LYS A 68 -0.87 -11.92 4.40
C LYS A 68 0.51 -11.97 5.05
N ALA A 69 1.21 -10.83 5.14
CA ALA A 69 2.47 -10.75 5.85
C ALA A 69 2.30 -10.93 7.37
N LEU A 70 1.30 -10.29 7.97
CA LEU A 70 0.98 -10.42 9.39
C LEU A 70 0.54 -11.86 9.75
N GLU A 71 -0.34 -12.46 8.94
CA GLU A 71 -0.75 -13.87 9.07
C GLU A 71 0.46 -14.81 9.04
N ARG A 72 1.38 -14.64 8.07
CA ARG A 72 2.61 -15.44 7.96
C ARG A 72 3.54 -15.26 9.16
N ALA A 73 3.52 -14.09 9.80
CA ALA A 73 4.27 -13.81 11.01
C ALA A 73 3.58 -14.35 12.28
N GLY A 74 2.43 -15.02 12.17
CA GLY A 74 1.66 -15.53 13.31
C GLY A 74 0.97 -14.43 14.12
N LEU A 75 0.84 -13.22 13.55
CA LEU A 75 0.15 -12.11 14.21
C LEU A 75 -1.35 -12.20 13.93
N ASN A 76 -2.14 -11.93 14.97
CA ASN A 76 -3.59 -11.94 14.84
C ASN A 76 -4.06 -10.84 13.89
N THR A 77 -4.87 -11.20 12.90
CA THR A 77 -5.47 -10.27 11.95
C THR A 77 -6.99 -10.46 11.93
N PRO A 78 -7.79 -9.39 11.83
CA PRO A 78 -9.23 -9.53 11.64
C PRO A 78 -9.56 -10.39 10.42
N ALA A 79 -10.63 -11.18 10.50
CA ALA A 79 -11.15 -11.94 9.37
C ALA A 79 -11.34 -11.00 8.16
N SER A 80 -10.94 -11.48 6.98
CA SER A 80 -11.03 -10.69 5.76
C SER A 80 -11.15 -11.60 4.53
N ALA A 81 -11.79 -11.07 3.49
CA ALA A 81 -11.91 -11.69 2.18
C ALA A 81 -11.66 -10.65 1.09
N SER A 82 -11.10 -11.08 -0.04
CA SER A 82 -10.93 -10.23 -1.23
C SER A 82 -12.23 -10.19 -2.02
N ILE A 83 -12.58 -9.00 -2.52
CA ILE A 83 -13.79 -8.73 -3.30
C ILE A 83 -13.35 -8.10 -4.62
N PHE A 84 -13.74 -8.68 -5.75
CA PHE A 84 -13.50 -8.15 -7.10
C PHE A 84 -14.81 -7.86 -7.83
N THR A 85 -15.90 -8.49 -7.41
CA THR A 85 -17.24 -8.36 -7.97
C THR A 85 -18.26 -8.14 -6.85
N ILE A 86 -19.45 -7.65 -7.21
CA ILE A 86 -20.56 -7.50 -6.24
C ILE A 86 -20.95 -8.85 -5.63
N ALA A 87 -20.85 -9.94 -6.40
CA ALA A 87 -21.18 -11.29 -5.92
C ALA A 87 -20.23 -11.75 -4.79
N ASP A 88 -18.97 -11.29 -4.79
CA ASP A 88 -18.01 -11.65 -3.74
C ASP A 88 -18.39 -11.07 -2.37
N CYS A 89 -19.23 -10.02 -2.32
CA CYS A 89 -19.70 -9.44 -1.06
C CYS A 89 -20.48 -10.44 -0.20
N THR A 90 -21.30 -11.30 -0.82
CA THR A 90 -22.05 -12.33 -0.10
C THR A 90 -21.10 -13.35 0.51
N ASN A 91 -20.16 -13.88 -0.28
CA ASN A 91 -19.14 -14.82 0.19
C ASN A 91 -18.27 -14.21 1.30
N ALA A 92 -17.90 -12.93 1.15
CA ALA A 92 -17.13 -12.21 2.16
C ALA A 92 -17.91 -12.05 3.47
N SER A 93 -19.23 -11.88 3.41
CA SER A 93 -20.07 -11.77 4.61
C SER A 93 -20.15 -13.07 5.41
N GLU A 94 -20.06 -14.24 4.76
CA GLU A 94 -20.00 -15.55 5.43
C GLU A 94 -18.68 -15.75 6.17
N VAL A 95 -17.58 -15.19 5.65
CA VAL A 95 -16.24 -15.28 6.25
C VAL A 95 -16.02 -14.25 7.36
N VAL A 96 -16.44 -13.00 7.14
CA VAL A 96 -16.15 -11.88 8.03
C VAL A 96 -17.26 -11.66 9.07
N GLY A 97 -18.51 -11.94 8.72
CA GLY A 97 -19.68 -11.61 9.53
C GLY A 97 -20.00 -10.11 9.56
N PHE A 98 -21.17 -9.76 10.08
CA PHE A 98 -21.57 -8.37 10.31
C PHE A 98 -21.29 -7.93 11.76
N PRO A 99 -20.96 -6.64 11.99
CA PRO A 99 -20.73 -5.60 11.00
C PRO A 99 -19.38 -5.78 10.27
N MET A 100 -19.34 -5.47 8.97
CA MET A 100 -18.12 -5.54 8.15
C MET A 100 -17.79 -4.21 7.48
N ILE A 101 -16.51 -4.04 7.12
CA ILE A 101 -16.00 -2.88 6.39
C ILE A 101 -15.45 -3.34 5.04
N ILE A 102 -15.95 -2.74 3.97
CA ILE A 102 -15.38 -2.85 2.63
C ILE A 102 -14.48 -1.64 2.40
N LYS A 103 -13.27 -1.89 1.91
CA LYS A 103 -12.30 -0.84 1.58
C LYS A 103 -11.37 -1.29 0.46
N PRO A 104 -10.90 -0.37 -0.42
CA PRO A 104 -9.88 -0.69 -1.40
C PRO A 104 -8.58 -1.19 -0.73
N THR A 105 -7.87 -2.09 -1.42
CA THR A 105 -6.57 -2.59 -0.97
C THR A 105 -5.53 -1.47 -0.95
N SER A 106 -5.55 -0.57 -1.93
CA SER A 106 -4.71 0.61 -2.04
C SER A 106 -5.33 1.86 -1.40
N GLY A 107 -4.58 2.97 -1.36
CA GLY A 107 -5.06 4.27 -0.86
C GLY A 107 -5.11 4.39 0.67
N GLY A 108 -5.60 5.54 1.13
CA GLY A 108 -5.62 5.96 2.54
C GLY A 108 -6.73 6.97 2.83
N GLY A 109 -6.69 7.57 4.02
CA GLY A 109 -7.63 8.65 4.40
C GLY A 109 -9.10 8.25 4.49
N SER A 110 -9.40 6.96 4.70
CA SER A 110 -10.77 6.40 4.75
C SER A 110 -11.60 6.62 3.48
N GLN A 111 -10.96 6.97 2.37
CA GLN A 111 -11.64 7.18 1.10
C GLN A 111 -12.22 5.84 0.61
N VAL A 112 -13.47 5.88 0.14
CA VAL A 112 -14.17 4.71 -0.43
C VAL A 112 -14.35 3.55 0.57
N CYS A 113 -14.23 3.82 1.88
CA CYS A 113 -14.60 2.86 2.92
C CYS A 113 -16.13 2.85 3.10
N VAL A 114 -16.73 1.66 3.09
CA VAL A 114 -18.18 1.46 3.33
C VAL A 114 -18.37 0.48 4.47
N ALA A 115 -19.20 0.85 5.45
CA ALA A 115 -19.62 -0.03 6.52
C ALA A 115 -20.94 -0.71 6.17
N LEU A 116 -21.00 -2.03 6.39
CA LEU A 116 -22.22 -2.82 6.24
C LEU A 116 -22.61 -3.39 7.60
N SER A 117 -23.84 -3.16 8.03
CA SER A 117 -24.36 -3.57 9.35
C SER A 117 -25.23 -4.82 9.30
N ILE A 118 -25.81 -5.15 8.14
CA ILE A 118 -26.68 -6.30 7.90
C ILE A 118 -26.48 -6.81 6.48
N ALA A 119 -26.94 -8.03 6.21
CA ALA A 119 -26.99 -8.59 4.86
C ALA A 119 -27.89 -7.71 3.99
N CYS A 120 -27.28 -6.88 3.13
CA CYS A 120 -28.00 -6.06 2.17
C CYS A 120 -28.02 -6.82 0.84
N THR A 121 -29.14 -7.46 0.51
CA THR A 121 -29.31 -8.17 -0.77
C THR A 121 -29.44 -7.22 -1.98
N ASN A 122 -29.49 -5.90 -1.77
CA ASN A 122 -29.74 -4.89 -2.80
C ASN A 122 -28.69 -3.75 -2.79
N LEU A 123 -27.39 -4.06 -2.80
CA LEU A 123 -26.37 -3.02 -2.98
C LEU A 123 -26.29 -2.61 -4.45
N PHE A 124 -27.02 -1.55 -4.82
CA PHE A 124 -26.70 -0.77 -6.02
C PHE A 124 -25.62 0.26 -5.62
N ILE A 125 -24.40 0.02 -6.07
CA ILE A 125 -23.29 0.98 -6.05
C ILE A 125 -23.25 1.75 -7.37
#